data_AF-A0A969X6X6-F1
#
_entry.id   AF-A0A969X6X6-F1
#
_cell.length_a   1.000
_cell.length_b   1.000
_cell.length_c   1.000
_cell.angle_alpha   90.00
_cell.angle_beta   90.00
_cell.angle_gamma   90.00
#
_symmetry.space_group_name_H-M   'P 1'
#
loop_
_entity.id
_entity.type
_entity.pdbx_description
1 polymer ?
#
loop_
_entity_poly.entity_id
_entity_poly.type
_entity_poly.pdbx_seq_one_letter_code
_entity_poly.pdbx_strand_id
1 'polypeptide(L)'
;MKELLQILLEEGIIKSLLGIAQITLILVPVLIGIELARHFNILEKISAKAQPLLRLLTLPKEAAFPLIVGLGFGIVYGAALIIDYAREGSLNKRDLVLIGIFLSICHAVVEDTIIFVALGANPLILILTRFLMAFIFTRLAAVFIDLRYKKERLHPQKNHAK
;
A
#
# COMPACT_ATOMS: atom_id res chain seq x y z
N MET A 1 -15.80 29.92 -29.66
CA MET A 1 -14.72 29.71 -28.66
C MET A 1 -15.25 29.69 -27.23
N LYS A 2 -16.04 30.70 -26.78
CA LYS A 2 -16.66 30.72 -25.44
C LYS A 2 -17.65 29.56 -25.18
N GLU A 3 -18.51 29.26 -26.14
CA GLU A 3 -19.45 28.11 -26.09
C GLU A 3 -18.73 26.77 -25.89
N LEU A 4 -17.66 26.53 -26.66
CA LEU A 4 -16.83 25.32 -26.55
C LEU A 4 -16.16 25.21 -25.18
N LEU A 5 -15.72 26.34 -24.63
CA LEU A 5 -15.10 26.42 -23.31
C LEU A 5 -16.10 26.08 -22.20
N GLN A 6 -17.34 26.57 -22.30
CA GLN A 6 -18.41 26.27 -21.33
C GLN A 6 -18.79 24.79 -21.34
N ILE A 7 -18.95 24.20 -22.52
CA ILE A 7 -19.30 22.77 -22.66
C ILE A 7 -18.19 21.89 -22.05
N LEU A 8 -16.92 22.20 -22.30
CA LEU A 8 -15.79 21.47 -21.71
C LEU A 8 -15.73 21.62 -20.18
N LEU A 9 -16.06 22.80 -19.64
CA LEU A 9 -16.10 23.05 -18.20
C LEU A 9 -17.24 22.28 -17.53
N GLU A 10 -18.45 22.34 -18.08
CA GLU A 10 -19.61 21.65 -17.52
C GLU A 10 -19.46 20.13 -17.57
N GLU A 11 -19.03 19.58 -18.72
CA GLU A 11 -18.75 18.14 -18.82
C GLU A 11 -17.61 17.70 -17.91
N GLY A 12 -16.55 18.50 -17.80
CA GLY A 12 -15.43 18.20 -16.91
C GLY A 12 -15.83 18.15 -15.45
N ILE A 13 -16.64 19.13 -15.01
CA ILE A 13 -17.17 19.19 -13.64
C ILE A 13 -18.09 18.01 -13.37
N ILE A 14 -19.03 17.71 -14.27
CA ILE A 14 -19.98 16.60 -14.10
C ILE A 14 -19.24 15.26 -14.03
N LYS A 15 -18.29 15.01 -14.94
CA LYS A 15 -17.49 13.77 -14.94
C LYS A 15 -16.64 13.63 -13.67
N SER A 16 -16.07 14.74 -13.18
CA SER A 16 -15.31 14.74 -11.94
C SER A 16 -16.19 14.45 -10.71
N LEU A 17 -17.37 15.05 -10.63
CA LEU A 17 -18.36 14.78 -9.58
C LEU A 17 -18.81 13.31 -9.58
N LEU A 18 -19.10 12.76 -10.76
CA LEU A 18 -19.44 11.36 -10.92
C LEU A 18 -18.30 10.44 -10.51
N GLY A 19 -17.05 10.78 -10.87
CA GLY A 19 -15.86 10.03 -10.47
C GLY A 19 -15.66 10.03 -8.95
N ILE A 20 -15.80 11.19 -8.30
CA ILE A 20 -15.73 11.30 -6.83
C ILE A 20 -16.82 10.46 -6.17
N ALA A 21 -18.05 10.51 -6.70
CA ALA A 21 -19.17 9.72 -6.20
C ALA A 21 -18.90 8.21 -6.34
N GLN A 22 -18.38 7.75 -7.49
CA GLN A 22 -18.00 6.36 -7.70
C GLN A 22 -16.90 5.90 -6.74
N ILE A 23 -15.83 6.68 -6.58
CA ILE A 23 -14.73 6.35 -5.68
C ILE A 23 -15.23 6.28 -4.23
N THR A 24 -16.07 7.22 -3.82
CA THR A 24 -16.67 7.23 -2.47
C THR A 24 -17.56 6.01 -2.24
N LEU A 25 -18.39 5.67 -3.24
CA LEU A 25 -19.26 4.49 -3.20
C LEU A 25 -18.48 3.18 -3.10
N ILE A 26 -17.25 3.12 -3.60
CA ILE A 26 -16.37 1.95 -3.47
C ILE A 26 -15.59 1.99 -2.15
N LEU A 27 -15.05 3.15 -1.75
CA LEU A 27 -14.24 3.29 -0.54
C LEU A 27 -15.02 3.03 0.74
N VAL A 28 -16.23 3.58 0.86
CA VAL A 28 -17.02 3.47 2.11
C VAL A 28 -17.35 2.01 2.44
N PRO A 29 -17.88 1.18 1.52
CA PRO A 29 -18.11 -0.24 1.79
C PRO A 29 -16.82 -1.02 2.07
N VAL A 30 -15.72 -0.70 1.38
CA VAL A 30 -14.42 -1.34 1.64
C VAL A 30 -13.96 -1.03 3.07
N LEU A 31 -14.00 0.23 3.49
CA LEU A 31 -13.62 0.65 4.85
C LEU A 31 -14.55 0.04 5.92
N ILE A 32 -15.85 -0.01 5.66
CA ILE A 32 -16.81 -0.71 6.55
C ILE A 32 -16.48 -2.21 6.62
N GLY A 33 -16.22 -2.86 5.48
CA GLY A 33 -15.84 -4.26 5.42
C GLY A 33 -14.54 -4.56 6.17
N ILE A 34 -13.59 -3.63 6.11
CA ILE A 34 -12.34 -3.68 6.88
C ILE A 34 -12.61 -3.59 8.38
N GLU A 35 -13.42 -2.63 8.81
CA GLU A 35 -13.75 -2.44 10.23
C GLU A 35 -14.51 -3.66 10.78
N LEU A 36 -15.41 -4.24 9.99
CA LEU A 36 -16.06 -5.50 10.32
C LEU A 36 -15.06 -6.66 10.38
N ALA A 37 -14.16 -6.78 9.41
CA ALA A 37 -13.13 -7.82 9.41
C ALA A 37 -12.21 -7.73 10.63
N ARG A 38 -11.92 -6.51 11.08
CA ARG A 38 -11.17 -6.21 12.31
C ARG A 38 -11.99 -6.63 13.54
N HIS A 39 -13.27 -6.27 13.60
CA HIS A 39 -14.17 -6.67 14.68
C HIS A 39 -14.30 -8.20 14.82
N PHE A 40 -14.36 -8.93 13.70
CA PHE A 40 -14.48 -10.40 13.70
C PHE A 40 -13.14 -11.15 13.82
N ASN A 41 -12.02 -10.46 14.12
CA ASN A 41 -10.68 -11.05 14.21
C ASN A 41 -10.25 -11.81 12.93
N ILE A 42 -10.84 -11.47 11.78
CA ILE A 42 -10.45 -12.03 10.48
C ILE A 42 -9.02 -11.57 10.13
N LEU A 43 -8.67 -10.35 10.54
CA LEU A 43 -7.31 -9.81 10.43
C LEU A 43 -6.28 -10.77 11.03
N GLU A 44 -6.55 -11.32 12.21
CA GLU A 44 -5.59 -12.19 12.92
C GLU A 44 -5.39 -13.53 12.19
N LYS A 45 -6.47 -14.08 11.61
CA LYS A 45 -6.41 -15.30 10.80
C LYS A 45 -5.64 -15.07 9.49
N ILE A 46 -5.90 -13.95 8.82
CA ILE A 46 -5.20 -13.57 7.59
C ILE A 46 -3.72 -13.31 7.90
N SER A 47 -3.42 -12.57 8.97
CA SER A 47 -2.07 -12.31 9.45
C SER A 47 -1.30 -13.59 9.80
N ALA A 48 -1.95 -14.59 10.38
CA ALA A 48 -1.32 -15.88 10.68
C ALA A 48 -0.93 -16.63 9.39
N LYS A 49 -1.76 -16.56 8.35
CA LYS A 49 -1.46 -17.20 7.05
C LYS A 49 -0.41 -16.43 6.25
N ALA A 50 -0.39 -15.11 6.37
CA ALA A 50 0.59 -14.23 5.72
C ALA A 50 1.92 -14.12 6.50
N GLN A 51 1.96 -14.55 7.76
CA GLN A 51 3.14 -14.45 8.63
C GLN A 51 4.46 -14.95 8.02
N PRO A 52 4.54 -16.12 7.35
CA PRO A 52 5.82 -16.58 6.80
C PRO A 52 6.36 -15.59 5.76
N LEU A 53 5.48 -15.01 4.95
CA LEU A 53 5.83 -14.03 3.92
C LEU A 53 6.26 -12.69 4.55
N LEU A 54 5.57 -12.25 5.60
CA LEU A 54 5.92 -11.04 6.34
C LEU A 54 7.24 -11.15 7.08
N ARG A 55 7.53 -12.31 7.67
CA ARG A 55 8.82 -12.59 8.32
C ARG A 55 9.97 -12.51 7.33
N LEU A 56 9.78 -13.00 6.10
CA LEU A 56 10.77 -12.84 5.04
C LEU A 56 11.03 -11.37 4.75
N LEU A 57 9.99 -10.53 4.71
CA LEU A 57 10.10 -9.08 4.56
C LEU A 57 10.55 -8.33 5.83
N THR A 58 10.75 -9.04 6.95
CA THR A 58 11.08 -8.46 8.27
C THR A 58 10.03 -7.43 8.72
N LEU A 59 8.76 -7.77 8.48
CA LEU A 59 7.58 -7.01 8.86
C LEU A 59 6.78 -7.72 9.96
N PRO A 60 6.11 -6.96 10.84
CA PRO A 60 5.27 -7.52 11.89
C PRO A 60 3.93 -8.01 11.33
N LYS A 61 3.14 -8.74 12.13
CA LYS A 61 1.88 -9.38 11.69
C LYS A 61 0.79 -8.35 11.33
N GLU A 62 0.89 -7.16 11.91
CA GLU A 62 0.01 -6.01 11.71
C GLU A 62 0.14 -5.45 10.29
N ALA A 63 1.29 -5.65 9.64
CA ALA A 63 1.53 -5.24 8.26
C ALA A 63 0.80 -6.09 7.21
N ALA A 64 0.27 -7.26 7.59
CA ALA A 64 -0.40 -8.19 6.68
C ALA A 64 -1.55 -7.52 5.93
N PHE A 65 -2.37 -6.79 6.69
CA PHE A 65 -3.64 -6.30 6.18
C PHE A 65 -3.47 -5.13 5.20
N PRO A 66 -2.69 -4.08 5.52
CA PRO A 66 -2.36 -3.05 4.54
C PRO A 66 -1.69 -3.60 3.27
N LEU A 67 -0.81 -4.61 3.42
CA LEU A 67 -0.16 -5.25 2.27
C LEU A 67 -1.15 -6.00 1.37
N ILE A 68 -2.04 -6.80 1.94
CA ILE A 68 -3.00 -7.60 1.17
C ILE A 68 -3.99 -6.69 0.45
N VAL A 69 -4.51 -5.67 1.13
CA VAL A 69 -5.42 -4.70 0.52
C VAL A 69 -4.71 -3.92 -0.58
N GLY A 70 -3.47 -3.46 -0.34
CA GLY A 70 -2.68 -2.77 -1.35
C GLY A 70 -2.33 -3.63 -2.57
N LEU A 71 -1.99 -4.91 -2.34
CA LEU A 71 -1.71 -5.89 -3.39
C LEU A 71 -2.95 -6.21 -4.23
N GLY A 72 -4.11 -6.37 -3.58
CA GLY A 72 -5.35 -6.76 -4.24
C GLY A 72 -6.04 -5.60 -4.96
N PHE A 73 -6.23 -4.49 -4.24
CA PHE A 73 -7.10 -3.37 -4.67
C PHE A 73 -6.32 -2.11 -5.03
N GLY A 74 -5.01 -2.08 -4.79
CA GLY A 74 -4.15 -0.97 -5.21
C GLY A 74 -3.70 -0.05 -4.10
N ILE A 75 -2.76 0.83 -4.45
CA ILE A 75 -1.99 1.61 -3.48
C ILE A 75 -2.84 2.64 -2.73
N VAL A 76 -3.90 3.17 -3.32
CA VAL A 76 -4.79 4.14 -2.64
C VAL A 76 -5.44 3.50 -1.41
N TYR A 77 -5.99 2.29 -1.56
CA TYR A 77 -6.61 1.56 -0.46
C TYR A 77 -5.57 1.07 0.55
N GLY A 78 -4.42 0.57 0.07
CA GLY A 78 -3.30 0.20 0.94
C GLY A 78 -2.78 1.39 1.77
N ALA A 79 -2.65 2.56 1.16
CA ALA A 79 -2.16 3.78 1.80
C ALA A 79 -3.12 4.30 2.87
N ALA A 80 -4.43 4.23 2.64
CA ALA A 80 -5.44 4.57 3.66
C ALA A 80 -5.19 3.76 4.94
N LEU A 81 -4.98 2.44 4.80
CA LEU A 81 -4.69 1.57 5.93
C LEU A 81 -3.32 1.79 6.54
N ILE A 82 -2.28 2.06 5.74
CA ILE A 82 -0.96 2.43 6.25
C ILE A 82 -1.07 3.67 7.14
N ILE A 83 -1.86 4.67 6.73
CA ILE A 83 -2.10 5.90 7.51
C ILE A 83 -2.86 5.59 8.81
N ASP A 84 -3.90 4.75 8.76
CA ASP A 84 -4.66 4.38 9.96
C ASP A 84 -3.77 3.63 10.97
N TYR A 85 -3.00 2.65 10.51
CA TYR A 85 -2.07 1.90 11.38
C TYR A 85 -0.92 2.77 11.91
N ALA A 86 -0.50 3.79 11.16
CA ALA A 86 0.47 4.78 11.62
C ALA A 86 -0.11 5.65 12.74
N ARG A 87 -1.39 6.01 12.66
CA ARG A 87 -2.11 6.80 13.68
C ARG A 87 -2.40 6.00 14.94
N GLU A 88 -2.75 4.73 14.79
CA GLU A 88 -2.98 3.80 15.90
C GLU A 88 -1.69 3.42 16.65
N GLY A 89 -0.52 3.64 16.04
CA GLY A 89 0.77 3.22 16.60
C GLY A 89 1.05 1.72 16.47
N SER A 90 0.20 0.99 15.73
CA SER A 90 0.30 -0.45 15.47
C SER A 90 1.53 -0.82 14.63
N LEU A 91 2.07 0.13 13.85
CA LEU A 91 3.27 -0.03 13.02
C LEU A 91 4.26 1.10 13.28
N ASN A 92 5.55 0.75 13.39
CA ASN A 92 6.60 1.74 13.54
C ASN A 92 6.96 2.38 12.18
N LYS A 93 7.71 3.49 12.20
CA LYS A 93 8.11 4.21 10.98
C LYS A 93 8.86 3.33 9.97
N ARG A 94 9.71 2.42 10.44
CA ARG A 94 10.45 1.48 9.57
C ARG A 94 9.48 0.57 8.83
N ASP A 95 8.52 -0.01 9.54
CA ASP A 95 7.56 -0.95 8.96
C ASP A 95 6.67 -0.26 7.92
N LEU A 96 6.21 0.97 8.22
CA LEU A 96 5.44 1.79 7.28
C LEU A 96 6.21 2.06 5.99
N VAL A 97 7.50 2.39 6.08
CA VAL A 97 8.38 2.61 4.91
C VAL A 97 8.55 1.33 4.10
N LEU A 98 8.80 0.19 4.75
CA LEU A 98 8.98 -1.09 4.07
C LEU A 98 7.71 -1.55 3.35
N ILE A 99 6.54 -1.37 3.95
CA ILE A 99 5.25 -1.61 3.31
C ILE A 99 5.07 -0.68 2.11
N GLY A 100 5.38 0.61 2.27
CA GLY A 100 5.30 1.60 1.20
C GLY A 100 6.17 1.25 0.00
N ILE A 101 7.43 0.86 0.23
CA ILE A 101 8.35 0.42 -0.82
C ILE A 101 7.79 -0.81 -1.54
N PHE A 102 7.33 -1.81 -0.78
CA PHE A 102 6.79 -3.03 -1.36
C PHE A 102 5.57 -2.74 -2.28
N LEU A 103 4.60 -1.98 -1.78
CA LEU A 103 3.39 -1.65 -2.53
C LEU A 103 3.66 -0.69 -3.70
N SER A 104 4.65 0.19 -3.61
CA SER A 104 5.01 1.04 -4.75
C SER A 104 5.40 0.23 -5.99
N ILE A 105 6.00 -0.95 -5.79
CA ILE A 105 6.45 -1.84 -6.87
C ILE A 105 5.36 -2.87 -7.24
N CYS A 106 4.61 -3.36 -6.26
CA CYS A 106 3.67 -4.47 -6.44
C CYS A 106 2.29 -4.18 -5.85
N HIS A 107 1.67 -3.06 -6.21
CA HIS A 107 0.26 -2.81 -5.91
C HIS A 107 -0.65 -3.30 -7.04
N ALA A 108 -1.94 -3.40 -6.75
CA ALA A 108 -3.02 -3.64 -7.72
C ALA A 108 -2.78 -4.85 -8.64
N VAL A 109 -2.21 -5.94 -8.11
CA VAL A 109 -1.78 -7.10 -8.89
C VAL A 109 -2.94 -7.70 -9.69
N VAL A 110 -4.15 -7.68 -9.16
CA VAL A 110 -5.34 -8.18 -9.87
C VAL A 110 -5.69 -7.25 -11.03
N GLU A 111 -5.88 -5.96 -10.76
CA GLU A 111 -6.28 -4.96 -11.75
C GLU A 111 -5.23 -4.78 -12.86
N ASP A 112 -3.97 -4.55 -12.48
CA ASP A 112 -2.86 -4.40 -13.43
C ASP A 112 -2.72 -5.65 -14.32
N THR A 113 -2.78 -6.85 -13.74
CA THR A 113 -2.65 -8.08 -14.53
C THR A 113 -3.80 -8.23 -15.52
N ILE A 114 -5.04 -7.93 -15.13
CA ILE A 114 -6.19 -8.00 -16.03
C ILE A 114 -6.00 -7.04 -17.22
N ILE A 115 -5.59 -5.80 -16.95
CA ILE A 115 -5.35 -4.78 -17.98
C ILE A 115 -4.23 -5.23 -18.94
N PHE A 116 -3.10 -5.70 -18.41
CA PHE A 116 -1.97 -6.09 -19.25
C PHE A 116 -2.20 -7.41 -20.01
N VAL A 117 -2.96 -8.34 -19.44
CA VAL A 117 -3.37 -9.56 -20.14
C VAL A 117 -4.29 -9.23 -21.31
N ALA A 118 -5.19 -8.26 -21.15
CA ALA A 118 -6.02 -7.78 -22.26
C ALA A 118 -5.17 -7.17 -23.40
N LEU A 119 -3.97 -6.68 -23.10
CA LEU A 119 -2.98 -6.21 -24.07
C LEU A 119 -2.06 -7.32 -24.61
N GLY A 120 -2.31 -8.59 -24.26
CA GLY A 120 -1.57 -9.76 -24.73
C GLY A 120 -0.34 -10.13 -23.89
N ALA A 121 -0.15 -9.52 -22.72
CA ALA A 121 0.97 -9.85 -21.85
C ALA A 121 0.77 -11.17 -21.11
N ASN A 122 1.87 -11.88 -20.82
CA ASN A 122 1.83 -13.11 -20.03
C ASN A 122 1.66 -12.79 -18.53
N PRO A 123 0.56 -13.24 -17.88
CA PRO A 123 0.27 -12.91 -16.48
C PRO A 123 1.32 -13.45 -15.52
N LEU A 124 1.87 -14.63 -15.78
CA LEU A 124 2.85 -15.26 -14.89
C LEU A 124 4.14 -14.45 -14.84
N ILE A 125 4.63 -14.00 -16.00
CA ILE A 125 5.85 -13.19 -16.08
C ILE A 125 5.65 -11.84 -15.38
N LEU A 126 4.51 -11.20 -15.60
CA LEU A 126 4.19 -9.91 -14.97
C LEU A 126 4.14 -10.01 -13.44
N ILE A 127 3.37 -10.96 -12.92
CA ILE A 127 3.23 -11.14 -11.47
C ILE A 127 4.57 -11.51 -10.85
N LEU A 128 5.30 -12.47 -11.45
CA LEU A 128 6.54 -12.97 -10.88
C LEU A 128 7.62 -11.88 -10.84
N THR A 129 7.79 -11.12 -11.92
CA THR A 129 8.78 -10.04 -11.99
C THR A 129 8.48 -8.93 -10.99
N ARG A 130 7.22 -8.49 -10.88
CA ARG A 130 6.81 -7.46 -9.91
C ARG A 130 7.00 -7.92 -8.48
N PHE A 131 6.60 -9.14 -8.17
CA PHE A 131 6.72 -9.69 -6.82
C PHE A 131 8.20 -9.88 -6.44
N LEU A 132 9.03 -10.37 -7.36
CA LEU A 132 10.46 -10.55 -7.15
C LEU A 132 11.17 -9.21 -6.93
N MET A 133 10.88 -8.20 -7.76
CA MET A 133 11.46 -6.87 -7.59
C MET A 133 11.01 -6.22 -6.28
N ALA A 134 9.72 -6.27 -5.96
CA ALA A 134 9.21 -5.74 -4.69
C ALA A 134 9.90 -6.42 -3.50
N PHE A 135 10.05 -7.74 -3.55
CA PHE A 135 10.74 -8.49 -2.51
C PHE A 135 12.21 -8.04 -2.36
N ILE A 136 12.98 -8.01 -3.46
CA ILE A 136 14.40 -7.64 -3.43
C ILE A 136 14.59 -6.22 -2.89
N PHE A 137 13.87 -5.25 -3.43
CA PHE A 137 14.01 -3.85 -3.03
C PHE A 137 13.59 -3.63 -1.58
N THR A 138 12.50 -4.24 -1.12
CA THR A 138 12.09 -4.14 0.29
C THR A 138 13.12 -4.79 1.23
N ARG A 139 13.73 -5.92 0.85
CA ARG A 139 14.81 -6.54 1.64
C ARG A 139 16.05 -5.66 1.72
N LEU A 140 16.47 -5.10 0.58
CA LEU A 140 17.61 -4.18 0.53
C LEU A 140 17.36 -2.94 1.38
N ALA A 141 16.15 -2.37 1.30
CA ALA A 141 15.74 -1.24 2.11
C ALA A 141 15.73 -1.58 3.61
N ALA A 142 15.22 -2.76 3.99
CA ALA A 142 15.22 -3.22 5.37
C ALA A 142 16.64 -3.27 5.95
N VAL A 143 17.57 -3.89 5.22
CA VAL A 143 18.99 -3.95 5.63
C VAL A 143 19.60 -2.56 5.73
N PHE A 144 19.35 -1.68 4.75
CA PHE A 144 19.89 -0.33 4.75
C PHE A 144 19.38 0.52 5.93
N ILE A 145 18.08 0.44 6.22
CA ILE A 145 17.45 1.15 7.33
C ILE A 145 17.95 0.61 8.67
N ASP A 146 18.07 -0.71 8.82
CA ASP A 146 18.56 -1.34 10.05
C ASP A 146 20.02 -0.95 10.34
N LEU A 147 20.85 -0.87 9.31
CA LEU A 147 22.24 -0.42 9.43
C LEU A 147 22.34 1.05 9.85
N ARG A 148 21.49 1.93 9.27
CA ARG A 148 21.42 3.35 9.64
C ARG A 148 20.99 3.52 11.10
N TYR A 149 19.95 2.81 11.52
CA TYR A 149 19.40 2.89 12.87
C TYR A 149 20.41 2.44 13.94
N LYS A 150 21.17 1.35 13.65
CA LYS A 150 22.23 0.87 14.54
C LYS A 150 23.39 1.87 14.66
N LYS A 151 23.75 2.56 13.58
CA LYS A 151 24.81 3.57 13.56
C LYS A 151 24.45 4.81 14.38
N GLU A 152 23.20 5.27 14.30
CA GLU A 152 22.69 6.42 15.07
C GLU A 152 22.60 6.14 16.57
N ARG A 153 22.27 4.91 16.98
CA ARG A 153 22.31 4.50 18.40
C ARG A 153 23.71 4.36 18.99
N LEU A 154 24.72 4.00 18.18
CA LEU A 154 26.11 3.84 18.62
C LEU A 154 26.86 5.17 18.71
N HIS A 155 26.42 6.19 17.97
CA HIS A 155 26.92 7.56 18.07
C HIS A 155 25.76 8.52 18.31
N PRO A 156 25.20 8.57 19.53
CA PRO A 156 24.23 9.61 19.86
C PRO A 156 24.94 10.95 19.70
N GLN A 157 24.41 11.78 18.82
CA GLN A 157 24.96 13.09 18.48
C GLN A 157 25.17 13.90 19.78
N LYS A 158 26.44 14.07 20.19
CA LYS A 158 26.84 15.16 21.07
C LYS A 158 26.66 16.46 20.28
N ASN A 159 25.46 17.01 20.21
CA ASN A 159 25.23 18.38 19.76
C ASN A 159 23.81 18.83 20.12
N HIS A 160 23.67 19.40 21.31
CA HIS A 160 22.94 20.64 21.57
C HIS A 160 23.39 21.16 22.94
N ALA A 161 24.62 21.67 22.97
CA ALA A 161 25.09 22.62 23.98
C ALA A 161 25.77 23.75 23.21
N LYS A 162 24.96 24.69 22.74
CA LYS A 162 25.30 26.08 22.48
C LYS A 162 24.00 26.86 22.29
#